data_AF-A0A949PTQ2-F1
#
_entry.id   AF-A0A949PTQ2-F1
#
_cell.length_a   1.000
_cell.length_b   1.000
_cell.length_c   1.000
_cell.angle_alpha   90.00
_cell.angle_beta   90.00
_cell.angle_gamma   90.00
#
_symmetry.space_group_name_H-M   'P 1'
#
loop_
_entity.id
_entity.type
_entity.pdbx_description
1 polymer ?
#
loop_
_entity_poly.entity_id
_entity_poly.type
_entity_poly.pdbx_seq_one_letter_code
_entity_poly.pdbx_strand_id
1 'polypeptide(L)'
;MLESIIKRDGHTEPFTPSKLPQWGEWAAQSLGDSVDWPSAVLETVSSMSTTATSRELQQQLIRTCLNFDTWSYNRMAGRLYATLIRKDLYRNRRPTVLDLHRKLQQLGFMEMLDYSES
;
A
#
# COMPACT_ATOMS: atom_id res chain seq x y z
N MET A 1 -13.78 16.20 7.34
CA MET A 1 -12.40 15.66 7.33
C MET A 1 -12.46 14.26 7.93
N LEU A 2 -11.60 13.33 7.53
CA LEU A 2 -11.59 11.96 8.06
C LEU A 2 -11.44 11.94 9.58
N GLU A 3 -12.33 11.22 10.28
CA GLU A 3 -12.37 11.13 11.75
C GLU A 3 -12.14 9.71 12.26
N SER A 4 -12.60 8.70 11.52
CA SER A 4 -12.53 7.29 11.93
C SER A 4 -12.02 6.39 10.81
N ILE A 5 -11.22 5.39 11.18
CA ILE A 5 -10.70 4.37 10.27
C ILE A 5 -11.16 2.98 10.69
N ILE A 6 -11.76 2.25 9.74
CA ILE A 6 -12.06 0.83 9.87
C ILE A 6 -10.81 0.04 9.44
N LYS A 7 -10.29 -0.78 10.35
CA LYS A 7 -9.11 -1.61 10.14
C LYS A 7 -9.48 -2.86 9.33
N ARG A 8 -8.46 -3.58 8.82
CA ARG A 8 -8.66 -4.79 8.00
C ARG A 8 -9.27 -5.98 8.78
N ASP A 9 -9.18 -5.95 10.10
CA ASP A 9 -9.82 -6.91 11.02
C ASP A 9 -11.26 -6.49 11.40
N GLY A 10 -11.74 -5.34 10.91
CA GLY A 10 -13.09 -4.82 11.15
C GLY A 10 -13.21 -3.88 12.35
N HIS A 11 -12.18 -3.72 13.18
CA HIS A 11 -12.23 -2.79 14.31
C HIS A 11 -12.13 -1.33 13.83
N THR A 12 -12.87 -0.43 14.49
CA THR A 12 -12.85 1.01 14.19
C THR A 12 -12.00 1.75 15.20
N GLU A 13 -11.02 2.53 14.74
CA GLU A 13 -10.22 3.41 15.59
C GLU A 13 -10.34 4.88 15.13
N PRO A 14 -10.18 5.86 16.05
CA PRO A 14 -10.04 7.26 15.66
C PRO A 14 -8.87 7.43 14.69
N PHE A 15 -9.07 8.21 13.63
CA PHE A 15 -8.03 8.56 12.69
C PHE A 15 -6.92 9.34 13.40
N THR A 16 -5.69 8.82 13.34
CA THR A 16 -4.52 9.48 13.91
C THR A 16 -3.58 9.92 12.78
N PRO A 17 -3.47 11.23 12.50
CA PRO A 17 -2.60 11.73 11.43
C PRO A 17 -1.13 11.29 11.57
N SER A 18 -0.65 11.10 12.81
CA SER A 18 0.73 10.71 13.12
C SER A 18 1.15 9.34 12.57
N LYS A 19 0.20 8.49 12.11
CA LYS A 19 0.50 7.20 11.47
C LYS A 19 0.87 7.33 9.99
N LEU A 20 0.48 8.43 9.33
CA LEU A 20 0.75 8.67 7.91
C LEU A 20 2.18 9.14 7.58
N PRO A 21 2.87 9.91 8.43
CA PRO A 21 4.28 10.23 8.27
C PRO A 21 5.15 8.99 8.06
N GLN A 22 4.89 7.88 8.76
CA GLN A 22 5.65 6.64 8.58
C GLN A 22 5.55 6.05 7.16
N TRP A 23 4.41 6.23 6.48
CA TRP A 23 4.24 5.80 5.09
C TRP A 23 4.96 6.76 4.13
N GLY A 24 4.93 8.05 4.45
CA GLY A 24 5.67 9.10 3.76
C GLY A 24 7.18 8.90 3.85
N GLU A 25 7.72 8.79 5.06
CA GLU A 25 9.15 8.62 5.34
C GLU A 25 9.70 7.36 4.67
N TRP A 26 9.03 6.20 4.82
CA TRP A 26 9.48 4.97 4.16
C TRP A 26 9.52 5.11 2.64
N ALA A 27 8.54 5.78 2.06
CA ALA A 27 8.50 5.93 0.62
C ALA A 27 9.46 7.04 0.12
N ALA A 28 9.64 8.11 0.89
CA ALA A 28 10.52 9.26 0.62
C ALA A 28 12.01 8.95 0.81
N GLN A 29 12.37 7.95 1.63
CA GLN A 29 13.76 7.47 1.85
C GLN A 29 14.55 7.17 0.57
N SER A 30 13.89 7.04 -0.59
CA SER A 30 14.57 6.84 -1.87
C SER A 30 14.22 7.88 -2.94
N LEU A 31 13.45 8.90 -2.57
CA LEU A 31 12.94 9.96 -3.45
C LEU A 31 13.64 11.30 -3.23
N GLY A 32 14.33 11.51 -2.10
CA GLY A 32 14.90 12.82 -1.74
C GLY A 32 13.82 13.86 -1.43
N ASP A 33 14.16 15.16 -1.49
CA ASP A 33 13.26 16.29 -1.17
C ASP A 33 12.18 16.59 -2.23
N SER A 34 11.87 15.64 -3.11
CA SER A 34 11.05 15.88 -4.31
C SER A 34 9.54 15.69 -4.12
N VAL A 35 9.07 15.44 -2.89
CA VAL A 35 7.66 15.14 -2.58
C VAL A 35 7.21 15.91 -1.34
N ASP A 36 6.25 16.81 -1.50
CA ASP A 36 5.51 17.40 -0.39
C ASP A 36 4.43 16.42 0.10
N TRP A 37 4.84 15.55 1.02
CA TRP A 37 3.97 14.54 1.62
C TRP A 37 2.86 15.12 2.50
N PRO A 38 3.11 16.11 3.37
CA PRO A 38 2.06 16.76 4.15
C PRO A 38 0.90 17.27 3.28
N SER A 39 1.18 17.93 2.16
CA SER A 39 0.15 18.43 1.26
C SER A 39 -0.67 17.31 0.64
N ALA A 40 -0.02 16.24 0.15
CA ALA A 40 -0.72 15.08 -0.40
C ALA A 40 -1.62 14.37 0.62
N VAL A 41 -1.18 14.30 1.88
CA VAL A 41 -1.99 13.75 2.98
C VAL A 41 -3.20 14.64 3.25
N LEU A 42 -3.00 15.96 3.35
CA LEU A 42 -4.07 16.91 3.64
C LEU A 42 -5.15 16.89 2.54
N GLU A 43 -4.75 16.93 1.27
CA GLU A 43 -5.66 16.84 0.13
C GLU A 43 -6.46 15.54 0.15
N THR A 44 -5.79 14.43 0.47
CA THR A 44 -6.44 13.12 0.59
C THR A 44 -7.49 13.10 1.70
N VAL A 45 -7.14 13.46 2.93
CA VAL A 45 -8.09 13.37 4.07
C VAL A 45 -9.23 14.39 3.97
N SER A 46 -9.02 15.48 3.22
CA SER A 46 -10.04 16.51 2.98
C SER A 46 -11.05 16.09 1.92
N SER A 47 -10.67 15.21 0.99
CA SER A 47 -11.56 14.68 -0.06
C SER A 47 -12.32 13.40 0.36
N MET A 48 -12.05 12.86 1.55
CA MET A 48 -12.65 11.63 2.05
C MET A 48 -13.86 11.87 2.97
N SER A 49 -14.70 10.84 3.09
CA SER A 49 -15.76 10.76 4.10
C SER A 49 -15.22 10.78 5.53
N THR A 50 -16.09 11.08 6.50
CA THR A 50 -15.73 11.08 7.94
C THR A 50 -15.28 9.71 8.44
N THR A 51 -15.76 8.64 7.82
CA THR A 51 -15.31 7.26 8.07
C THR A 51 -14.84 6.62 6.77
N ALA A 52 -13.71 5.91 6.83
CA ALA A 52 -13.19 5.14 5.72
C ALA A 52 -12.46 3.89 6.22
N THR A 53 -12.25 2.91 5.36
CA THR A 53 -11.37 1.79 5.66
C THR A 53 -9.90 2.19 5.49
N SER A 54 -9.00 1.47 6.18
CA SER A 54 -7.55 1.62 5.98
C SER A 54 -7.13 1.39 4.53
N ARG A 55 -7.89 0.58 3.79
CA ARG A 55 -7.65 0.28 2.37
C ARG A 55 -8.03 1.46 1.49
N GLU A 56 -9.21 2.05 1.71
CA GLU A 56 -9.67 3.24 0.97
C GLU A 56 -8.75 4.43 1.19
N LEU A 57 -8.29 4.67 2.42
CA LEU A 57 -7.31 5.72 2.71
C LEU A 57 -6.01 5.54 1.90
N GLN A 58 -5.48 4.31 1.84
CA GLN A 58 -4.28 4.02 1.04
C GLN A 58 -4.53 4.20 -0.46
N GLN A 59 -5.68 3.74 -0.96
CA GLN A 59 -6.05 3.89 -2.37
C GLN A 59 -6.23 5.35 -2.76
N GLN A 60 -6.84 6.16 -1.89
CA GLN A 60 -7.01 7.58 -2.13
C GLN A 60 -5.65 8.30 -2.12
N LEU A 61 -4.75 7.97 -1.18
CA LEU A 61 -3.39 8.53 -1.18
C LEU A 61 -2.62 8.22 -2.47
N ILE A 62 -2.77 6.99 -3.00
CA ILE A 62 -2.18 6.59 -4.28
C ILE A 62 -2.75 7.45 -5.42
N ARG A 63 -4.09 7.64 -5.47
CA ARG A 63 -4.74 8.47 -6.49
C ARG A 63 -4.30 9.92 -6.40
N THR A 64 -4.25 10.51 -5.21
CA THR A 64 -3.77 11.88 -4.99
C THR A 64 -2.33 12.03 -5.48
N CYS A 65 -1.45 11.06 -5.18
CA CYS A 65 -0.10 11.07 -5.73
C CYS A 65 -0.09 11.04 -7.27
N LEU A 66 -0.90 10.18 -7.91
CA LEU A 66 -0.98 10.14 -9.37
C LEU A 66 -1.51 11.45 -9.97
N ASN A 67 -2.40 12.16 -9.27
CA ASN A 67 -2.96 13.44 -9.72
C ASN A 67 -1.93 14.57 -9.76
N PHE A 68 -0.90 14.53 -8.91
CA PHE A 68 0.21 15.50 -8.99
C PHE A 68 1.03 15.36 -10.28
N ASP A 69 0.95 14.21 -10.95
CA ASP A 69 1.54 13.93 -12.26
C ASP A 69 3.02 14.34 -12.43
N THR A 70 3.80 14.14 -11.38
CA THR A 70 5.26 14.26 -11.45
C THR A 70 5.91 12.90 -11.34
N TRP A 71 7.14 12.79 -11.83
CA TRP A 71 7.93 11.57 -11.68
C TRP A 71 8.07 11.13 -10.20
N SER A 72 8.29 12.09 -9.29
CA SER A 72 8.47 11.80 -7.87
C SER A 72 7.19 11.30 -7.22
N TYR A 73 6.04 11.91 -7.51
CA TYR A 73 4.74 11.46 -7.02
C TYR A 73 4.27 10.15 -7.68
N ASN A 74 4.60 9.90 -8.95
CA ASN A 74 4.34 8.61 -9.59
C ASN A 74 5.14 7.48 -8.93
N ARG A 75 6.41 7.73 -8.58
CA ARG A 75 7.23 6.77 -7.83
C ARG A 75 6.73 6.59 -6.38
N MET A 76 6.21 7.65 -5.75
CA MET A 76 5.52 7.59 -4.46
C MET A 76 4.27 6.69 -4.53
N ALA A 77 3.42 6.90 -5.53
CA ALA A 77 2.22 6.11 -5.78
C ALA A 77 2.56 4.61 -5.94
N GLY A 78 3.60 4.28 -6.72
CA GLY A 78 4.07 2.90 -6.91
C GLY A 78 4.51 2.23 -5.60
N ARG A 79 5.18 2.97 -4.71
CA ARG A 79 5.63 2.45 -3.40
C ARG A 79 4.48 2.19 -2.44
N LEU A 80 3.54 3.12 -2.36
CA LEU A 80 2.31 2.95 -1.61
C LEU A 80 1.52 1.74 -2.13
N TYR A 81 1.41 1.60 -3.45
CA TYR A 81 0.76 0.47 -4.10
C TYR A 81 1.43 -0.87 -3.79
N ALA A 82 2.76 -0.95 -3.87
CA ALA A 82 3.52 -2.16 -3.53
C ALA A 82 3.26 -2.62 -2.09
N THR A 83 3.14 -1.68 -1.14
CA THR A 83 2.80 -1.99 0.25
C THR A 83 1.35 -2.44 0.40
N LEU A 84 0.42 -1.79 -0.30
CA LEU A 84 -1.00 -2.13 -0.32
C LEU A 84 -1.22 -3.55 -0.85
N ILE A 85 -0.74 -3.83 -2.07
CA ILE A 85 -0.95 -5.11 -2.75
C ILE A 85 -0.31 -6.27 -1.98
N ARG A 86 0.85 -6.03 -1.37
CA ARG A 86 1.51 -7.03 -0.51
C ARG A 86 0.62 -7.44 0.65
N LYS A 87 -0.01 -6.47 1.33
CA LYS A 87 -0.93 -6.76 2.45
C LYS A 87 -2.23 -7.39 1.97
N ASP A 88 -2.72 -7.02 0.79
CA ASP A 88 -3.94 -7.61 0.22
C ASP A 88 -3.71 -9.07 -0.19
N LEU A 89 -2.56 -9.41 -0.77
CA LEU A 89 -2.23 -10.78 -1.20
C LEU A 89 -1.84 -11.71 -0.05
N TYR A 90 -1.04 -11.21 0.89
CA TYR A 90 -0.33 -12.06 1.85
C TYR A 90 -0.59 -11.72 3.32
N ARG A 91 -1.31 -10.62 3.60
CA ARG A 91 -1.51 -10.07 4.95
C ARG A 91 -0.19 -10.02 5.74
N ASN A 92 -0.03 -10.90 6.73
CA ASN A 92 1.14 -10.96 7.61
C ASN A 92 2.13 -12.08 7.23
N ARG A 93 1.80 -12.99 6.30
CA ARG A 93 2.62 -14.15 5.96
C ARG A 93 3.07 -14.09 4.51
N ARG A 94 4.25 -13.52 4.28
CA ARG A 94 4.89 -13.57 2.95
C ARG A 94 5.37 -15.01 2.68
N PRO A 95 4.92 -15.66 1.60
CA PRO A 95 5.42 -16.99 1.26
C PRO A 95 6.89 -16.92 0.85
N THR A 96 7.62 -18.02 1.04
CA THR A 96 8.90 -18.21 0.34
C THR A 96 8.65 -18.32 -1.16
N VAL A 97 9.70 -18.17 -1.96
CA VAL A 97 9.61 -18.39 -3.42
C VAL A 97 9.09 -19.81 -3.70
N LEU A 98 9.58 -20.81 -2.97
CA LEU A 98 9.16 -22.20 -3.10
C LEU A 98 7.68 -22.41 -2.74
N ASP A 99 7.22 -21.85 -1.62
CA ASP A 99 5.81 -21.98 -1.22
C ASP A 99 4.86 -21.35 -2.25
N LEU A 100 5.24 -20.17 -2.76
CA LEU A 100 4.45 -19.50 -3.78
C LEU A 100 4.44 -20.30 -5.08
N HIS A 101 5.59 -20.81 -5.51
CA HIS A 101 5.73 -21.64 -6.70
C HIS A 101 4.83 -22.88 -6.62
N ARG A 102 4.94 -23.65 -5.52
CA ARG A 102 4.10 -24.83 -5.28
C ARG A 102 2.62 -24.50 -5.24
N LYS A 103 2.24 -23.39 -4.61
CA LYS A 103 0.84 -22.93 -4.59
C LYS A 103 0.35 -22.60 -6.00
N LEU A 104 1.14 -21.89 -6.81
CA LEU A 104 0.74 -21.52 -8.17
C LEU A 104 0.66 -22.76 -9.08
N GLN A 105 1.52 -23.75 -8.90
CA GLN A 105 1.43 -25.04 -9.58
C GLN A 105 0.13 -25.77 -9.23
N GLN A 106 -0.21 -25.87 -7.94
CA GLN A 106 -1.47 -26.48 -7.50
C GLN A 106 -2.72 -25.79 -8.06
N LEU A 107 -2.65 -24.47 -8.28
CA LEU A 107 -3.73 -23.67 -8.85
C LEU A 107 -3.73 -23.68 -10.39
N GLY A 108 -2.75 -24.30 -11.05
CA GLY A 108 -2.63 -24.32 -12.51
C GLY A 108 -2.14 -23.00 -13.13
N PHE A 109 -1.56 -22.10 -12.32
CA PHE A 109 -1.01 -20.82 -12.79
C PHE A 109 0.49 -20.89 -13.11
N MET A 110 1.12 -22.04 -12.90
CA MET A 110 2.56 -22.24 -13.09
C MET A 110 2.85 -23.68 -13.47
N GLU A 111 3.78 -23.86 -14.40
CA GLU A 111 4.17 -25.18 -14.88
C GLU A 111 4.90 -25.98 -13.80
N MET A 112 4.75 -27.30 -13.86
CA MET A 112 5.60 -28.22 -13.10
C MET A 112 6.99 -28.25 -13.74
N LEU A 113 7.90 -27.47 -13.17
CA LEU A 113 9.28 -27.47 -13.58
C LEU A 113 9.95 -28.66 -12.90
N ASP A 114 10.17 -29.74 -13.67
CA ASP A 114 10.72 -31.03 -13.22
C ASP A 114 12.24 -30.93 -12.96
N TYR A 115 12.64 -29.99 -12.11
CA TYR A 115 14.03 -29.79 -11.74
C TYR A 115 14.48 -30.85 -10.74
N SER A 116 15.70 -31.35 -10.91
CA SER A 116 16.38 -32.16 -9.90
C SER A 116 16.67 -31.32 -8.65
N GLU A 117 16.70 -31.97 -7.48
CA GLU A 117 17.05 -31.31 -6.20
C GLU A 117 18.54 -30.90 -6.10
N SER A 118 19.33 -31.16 -7.15
CA SER A 118 20.76 -30.92 -7.27
C SER A 118 21.08 -29.95 -8.39
#